data_AF-A0A414ASV2-F1
#
_entry.id   AF-A0A414ASV2-F1
#
_cell.length_a   1.000
_cell.length_b   1.000
_cell.length_c   1.000
_cell.angle_alpha   90.00
_cell.angle_beta   90.00
_cell.angle_gamma   90.00
#
_symmetry.space_group_name_H-M   'P 1'
#
loop_
_entity.id
_entity.type
_entity.pdbx_description
1 polymer ?
#
loop_
_entity_poly.entity_id
_entity_poly.type
_entity_poly.pdbx_seq_one_letter_code
_entity_poly.pdbx_strand_id
1 'polypeptide(L)' 'MNNNLYLSTVYNHTYNEIYRRYQLLSDQVLIDNWRYHQHQAQRKDDYDWIAFSVCEDLLRQRGNTYLDDVYPKD' A
#
# COMPACT_ATOMS: atom_id res chain seq x y z
N MET A 1 -23.15 3.73 -17.03
CA MET A 1 -22.34 4.57 -16.12
C MET A 1 -22.38 3.92 -14.74
N ASN A 2 -21.26 3.33 -14.31
CA ASN A 2 -21.06 2.78 -12.94
C ASN A 2 -19.63 2.25 -12.69
N ASN A 3 -18.76 2.22 -13.72
CA ASN A 3 -17.39 1.68 -13.59
C ASN A 3 -16.57 2.39 -12.50
N ASN A 4 -16.70 3.72 -12.33
CA ASN A 4 -15.95 4.45 -11.31
C ASN A 4 -16.37 4.09 -9.87
N LEU A 5 -17.66 3.82 -9.64
CA LEU A 5 -18.15 3.44 -8.30
C LEU A 5 -17.75 2.00 -7.96
N TYR A 6 -17.78 1.11 -8.96
CA TYR A 6 -17.36 -0.28 -8.83
C TYR A 6 -15.84 -0.38 -8.60
N LEU A 7 -15.03 0.32 -9.39
CA LEU A 7 -13.57 0.38 -9.23
C LEU A 7 -13.18 0.96 -7.87
N SER A 8 -13.85 2.01 -7.40
CA SER A 8 -13.63 2.56 -6.05
C SER A 8 -14.02 1.58 -4.94
N THR A 9 -15.09 0.81 -5.12
CA THR A 9 -15.51 -0.22 -4.16
C THR A 9 -14.50 -1.37 -4.08
N VAL A 10 -14.02 -1.85 -5.24
CA VAL A 10 -13.01 -2.91 -5.30
C VAL A 10 -11.70 -2.43 -4.70
N TYR A 11 -11.23 -1.24 -5.08
CA TYR A 11 -10.05 -0.61 -4.50
C TYR A 11 -10.15 -0.53 -2.97
N ASN A 12 -11.24 0.02 -2.45
CA ASN A 12 -11.44 0.18 -1.01
C ASN A 12 -11.51 -1.16 -0.29
N HIS A 13 -12.15 -2.16 -0.90
CA HIS A 13 -12.23 -3.49 -0.31
C HIS A 13 -10.83 -4.12 -0.23
N THR A 14 -10.09 -4.15 -1.33
CA THR A 14 -8.72 -4.69 -1.38
C THR A 14 -7.78 -3.93 -0.44
N TYR A 15 -7.86 -2.61 -0.40
CA TYR A 15 -7.08 -1.77 0.51
C TYR A 15 -7.34 -2.17 1.97
N ASN A 16 -8.61 -2.22 2.38
CA ASN A 16 -8.98 -2.56 3.75
C ASN A 16 -8.59 -3.99 4.15
N GLU A 17 -8.68 -4.95 3.21
CA GLU A 17 -8.24 -6.32 3.46
C GLU A 17 -6.74 -6.40 3.70
N ILE A 18 -5.93 -5.76 2.84
CA ILE A 18 -4.47 -5.74 2.99
C ILE A 18 -4.10 -5.00 4.27
N TYR A 19 -4.72 -3.83 4.52
CA TYR A 19 -4.48 -3.04 5.72
C TYR A 19 -4.68 -3.85 7.00
N ARG A 20 -5.81 -4.56 7.13
CA ARG A 20 -6.08 -5.43 8.30
C ARG A 20 -5.03 -6.51 8.48
N ARG A 21 -4.53 -7.10 7.39
CA ARG A 21 -3.49 -8.13 7.45
C ARG A 21 -2.13 -7.53 7.83
N TYR A 22 -1.80 -6.38 7.25
CA TYR A 22 -0.47 -5.80 7.33
C TYR A 22 -0.26 -4.95 8.58
N GLN A 23 -1.34 -4.43 9.18
CA GLN A 23 -1.29 -3.65 10.42
C GLN A 23 -0.65 -4.41 11.59
N LEU A 24 -0.64 -5.75 11.55
CA LEU A 24 -0.03 -6.60 12.58
C LEU A 24 1.43 -6.97 12.28
N LEU A 25 1.95 -6.63 11.09
CA LEU A 25 3.33 -6.94 10.70
C LEU A 25 4.31 -5.94 11.32
N SER A 26 5.57 -6.35 11.50
CA SER A 26 6.63 -5.45 11.94
C SER A 26 7.04 -4.48 10.82
N ASP A 27 7.67 -3.37 11.18
CA ASP A 27 8.15 -2.36 10.22
C ASP A 27 9.09 -2.97 9.17
N GLN A 28 9.98 -3.86 9.58
CA GLN A 28 10.89 -4.52 8.63
C GLN A 28 10.12 -5.33 7.57
N VAL A 29 9.10 -6.09 7.98
CA VAL A 29 8.27 -6.87 7.06
C VAL A 29 7.45 -5.95 6.15
N LEU A 30 6.97 -4.81 6.68
CA LEU A 30 6.29 -3.81 5.86
C LEU A 30 7.22 -3.19 4.82
N ILE A 31 8.48 -2.92 5.17
CA ILE A 31 9.49 -2.42 4.22
C ILE A 31 9.77 -3.45 3.13
N ASP A 32 9.93 -4.73 3.49
CA ASP A 32 10.20 -5.79 2.53
C ASP A 32 9.00 -6.00 1.59
N ASN A 33 7.77 -5.98 2.12
CA ASN A 33 6.54 -6.01 1.32
C ASN A 33 6.41 -4.76 0.44
N TRP A 34 6.72 -3.58 0.96
CA TRP A 34 6.70 -2.34 0.18
C TRP A 34 7.63 -2.44 -1.02
N ARG A 35 8.88 -2.85 -0.83
CA ARG A 35 9.86 -3.06 -1.91
C ARG A 35 9.35 -4.07 -2.94
N TYR A 36 8.83 -5.20 -2.46
CA TYR A 36 8.30 -6.25 -3.32
C TYR A 36 7.16 -5.72 -4.20
N HIS A 37 6.13 -5.13 -3.59
CA HIS A 37 4.95 -4.66 -4.31
C HIS A 37 5.25 -3.44 -5.20
N GLN A 38 6.15 -2.55 -4.79
CA GLN A 38 6.60 -1.44 -5.64
C GLN A 38 7.24 -1.96 -6.93
N HIS A 39 8.02 -3.04 -6.86
CA HIS A 39 8.61 -3.67 -8.04
C HIS A 39 7.62 -4.48 -8.88
N GLN A 40 6.57 -5.06 -8.27
CA GLN A 40 5.57 -5.84 -8.98
C GLN A 40 4.45 -5.00 -9.61
N ALA A 41 4.15 -3.82 -9.06
CA ALA A 41 3.07 -2.97 -9.53
C ALA A 41 3.24 -2.61 -11.01
N GLN A 42 2.26 -3.01 -11.83
CA GLN A 42 2.29 -2.81 -13.28
C GLN A 42 1.37 -1.66 -13.69
N ARG A 43 0.29 -1.45 -12.94
CA ARG A 43 -0.74 -0.46 -13.23
C ARG A 43 -1.25 0.18 -11.95
N LYS A 44 -1.62 1.45 -12.09
CA LYS A 44 -2.34 2.15 -11.03
C LYS A 44 -3.63 1.39 -10.68
N ASP A 45 -3.89 1.26 -9.38
CA ASP A 45 -5.03 0.56 -8.79
C ASP A 45 -5.06 -0.97 -8.97
N ASP A 46 -3.96 -1.59 -9.43
CA ASP A 46 -3.79 -3.04 -9.33
C ASP A 46 -3.49 -3.47 -7.88
N TYR A 47 -3.49 -4.79 -7.63
CA TYR A 47 -3.30 -5.33 -6.28
C TYR A 47 -1.98 -4.87 -5.65
N ASP A 48 -0.88 -4.93 -6.41
CA ASP A 48 0.45 -4.55 -5.93
C ASP A 48 0.54 -3.04 -5.68
N TRP A 49 -0.10 -2.22 -6.52
CA TRP A 49 -0.22 -0.79 -6.33
C TRP A 49 -0.92 -0.45 -5.01
N ILE A 50 -2.04 -1.11 -4.75
CA ILE A 50 -2.78 -0.98 -3.50
C ILE A 50 -1.92 -1.47 -2.33
N ALA A 51 -1.24 -2.61 -2.48
CA ALA A 51 -0.45 -3.22 -1.42
C ALA A 51 0.75 -2.37 -1.00
N PHE A 52 1.54 -1.83 -1.94
CA PHE A 52 2.64 -0.93 -1.56
C PHE A 52 2.09 0.39 -0.98
N SER A 53 0.96 0.91 -1.48
CA SER A 53 0.29 2.09 -0.90
C SER A 53 -0.14 1.85 0.56
N VAL A 54 -0.64 0.66 0.88
CA VAL A 54 -0.98 0.27 2.26
C VAL A 54 0.28 0.21 3.14
N CYS A 55 1.37 -0.40 2.66
CA CYS A 55 2.63 -0.43 3.39
C CYS A 55 3.14 0.98 3.68
N GLU A 56 3.04 1.87 2.69
CA GLU A 56 3.41 3.28 2.85
C GLU A 56 2.65 3.98 3.98
N ASP A 57 1.33 3.83 3.98
CA ASP A 57 0.48 4.49 4.97
C ASP A 57 0.74 3.91 6.37
N LEU A 58 0.90 2.59 6.49
CA LEU A 58 1.23 1.94 7.77
C LEU A 58 2.59 2.39 8.32
N LEU A 59 3.62 2.46 7.47
CA LEU A 59 4.96 2.91 7.88
C LEU A 59 4.94 4.38 8.33
N ARG A 60 4.26 5.26 7.59
CA ARG A 60 4.12 6.68 7.97
C ARG A 60 3.28 6.88 9.23
N GLN A 61 2.19 6.13 9.40
CA GLN A 61 1.38 6.15 10.63
C GLN A 61 2.18 5.74 11.87
N ARG A 62 3.18 4.87 11.70
CA ARG A 62 4.11 4.45 12.76
C ARG A 62 5.28 5.41 12.98
N GLY A 63 5.37 6.48 12.19
CA GLY A 63 6.49 7.43 12.24
C GLY A 63 7.81 6.84 11.71
N ASN A 64 7.74 5.80 10.88
CA ASN A 64 8.93 5.20 10.29
C ASN A 64 9.47 6.09 9.16
N THR A 65 10.71 6.55 9.28
CA THR A 65 11.34 7.49 8.35
C THR A 65 11.96 6.83 7.13
N TYR A 66 11.93 5.49 7.02
CA TYR A 66 12.52 4.77 5.90
C TYR A 66 12.04 5.32 4.55
N LEU A 67 10.74 5.61 4.45
CA LEU A 67 10.14 6.14 3.23
C LEU A 67 10.48 7.60 2.96
N ASP A 68 10.79 8.39 3.98
CA ASP A 68 11.20 9.78 3.79
C ASP A 68 12.58 9.85 3.14
N ASP A 69 13.44 8.86 3.41
CA ASP A 69 14.79 8.75 2.84
C ASP A 69 14.78 8.16 1.42
N VAL A 70 13.94 7.15 1.15
CA VAL A 70 13.99 6.39 -0.13
C VAL A 70 12.87 6.72 -1.11
N TYR A 71 11.77 7.31 -0.64
CA TYR A 71 10.59 7.62 -1.43
C TYR A 71 9.85 8.86 -0.87
N PRO A 72 10.51 10.03 -0.90
CA PRO A 72 9.92 11.25 -0.40
C PRO A 72 8.67 11.58 -1.21
N LYS A 73 7.56 11.85 -0.53
CA LYS A 73 6.40 12.45 -1.18
C LYS A 73 6.68 13.95 -1.28
N ASP A 74 6.90 14.44 -2.50
CA ASP A 74 6.91 15.87 -2.83
C ASP A 74 5.62 16.58 -2.36
#